data_AF-A0A7S4UHH4-F1
#
_entry.id   AF-A0A7S4UHH4-F1
#
_cell.length_a   1.000
_cell.length_b   1.000
_cell.length_c   1.000
_cell.angle_alpha   90.00
_cell.angle_beta   90.00
_cell.angle_gamma   90.00
#
_symmetry.space_group_name_H-M   'P 1'
#
loop_
_entity.id
_entity.type
_entity.pdbx_description
1 polymer ?
#
loop_
_entity_poly.entity_id
_entity_poly.type
_entity_poly.pdbx_seq_one_letter_code
_entity_poly.pdbx_strand_id
1 'polypeptide(L)'
;SFKLEEWKDEEPTTFFSIAFFAHETQVTNPVTGLEVSLGWSREFELEVDDVFLEYVERESIILDLMRRTSGEVPFSRMASADVRLAPLMEDAGILNQRLELFGIDGKKLGYVVVNIRMKDSIAPLVASYRRIKDRTSEAASMEA
;
A
#
# COMPACT_ATOMS: atom_id res chain seq x y z
N SER A 1 5.95 7.87 7.90
CA SER A 1 6.83 7.50 9.05
C SER A 1 6.41 6.14 9.55
N PHE A 2 7.21 5.48 10.39
CA PHE A 2 6.79 4.24 11.06
C PHE A 2 7.32 4.19 12.48
N LYS A 3 6.72 3.33 13.30
CA LYS A 3 7.18 3.02 14.65
C LYS A 3 7.05 1.53 14.93
N LEU A 4 8.07 0.95 15.55
CA LEU A 4 8.10 -0.42 16.06
C LEU A 4 7.86 -0.38 17.57
N GLU A 5 6.65 -0.71 18.00
CA GLU A 5 6.20 -0.59 19.39
C GLU A 5 6.51 -1.86 20.20
N GLU A 6 6.52 -3.03 19.55
CA GLU A 6 6.70 -4.34 20.19
C GLU A 6 8.10 -4.93 19.98
N TRP A 7 9.03 -4.14 19.43
CA TRP A 7 10.41 -4.56 19.20
C TRP A 7 11.23 -4.49 20.49
N LYS A 8 11.91 -5.60 20.85
CA LYS A 8 12.64 -5.73 22.12
C LYS A 8 14.15 -5.94 21.98
N ASP A 9 14.63 -6.10 20.74
CA ASP A 9 16.05 -6.29 20.45
C ASP A 9 16.73 -4.94 20.13
N GLU A 10 17.99 -4.99 19.70
CA GLU A 10 18.72 -3.82 19.19
C GLU A 10 17.98 -3.15 18.03
N GLU A 11 18.15 -1.83 17.90
CA GLU A 11 17.51 -1.04 16.84
C GLU A 11 17.85 -1.61 15.46
N PRO A 12 16.84 -2.02 14.67
CA PRO A 12 17.09 -2.67 13.41
C PRO A 12 17.35 -1.64 12.31
N THR A 13 18.28 -1.95 11.40
CA THR A 13 18.34 -1.24 10.11
C THR A 13 17.28 -1.80 9.17
N THR A 14 16.33 -0.95 8.76
CA THR A 14 15.15 -1.34 7.98
C THR A 14 14.92 -0.45 6.77
N PHE A 15 14.16 -0.95 5.80
CA PHE A 15 13.63 -0.19 4.66
C PHE A 15 12.30 -0.80 4.21
N PHE A 16 11.45 -0.01 3.54
CA PHE A 16 10.25 -0.55 2.91
C PHE A 16 10.52 -0.98 1.47
N SER A 17 9.92 -2.11 1.09
CA SER A 17 9.70 -2.53 -0.30
C SER A 17 8.22 -2.34 -0.64
N ILE A 18 7.95 -1.74 -1.81
CA ILE A 18 6.64 -1.23 -2.19
C ILE A 18 6.33 -1.69 -3.61
N ALA A 19 5.31 -2.53 -3.75
CA ALA A 19 4.80 -2.97 -5.05
C ALA A 19 3.47 -2.28 -5.34
N PHE A 20 3.40 -1.51 -6.43
CA PHE A 20 2.21 -0.74 -6.80
C PHE A 20 1.87 -0.95 -8.28
N PHE A 21 0.69 -1.51 -8.52
CA PHE A 21 0.13 -1.73 -9.85
C PHE A 21 1.15 -2.38 -10.83
N ALA A 22 1.29 -1.84 -12.04
CA ALA A 22 2.20 -2.32 -13.07
C ALA A 22 3.62 -1.70 -12.99
N HIS A 23 3.92 -0.91 -11.95
CA HIS A 23 5.23 -0.27 -11.82
C HIS A 23 6.29 -1.20 -11.21
N GLU A 24 7.55 -0.90 -11.49
CA GLU A 24 8.67 -1.56 -10.83
C GLU A 24 8.64 -1.31 -9.31
N THR A 25 8.98 -2.35 -8.55
CA THR A 25 9.06 -2.30 -7.09
C THR A 25 9.98 -1.17 -6.63
N GLN A 26 9.47 -0.33 -5.75
CA GLN A 26 10.22 0.77 -5.15
C GLN A 26 10.76 0.37 -3.77
N VAL A 27 11.88 0.96 -3.38
CA VAL A 27 12.45 0.80 -2.03
C VAL A 27 12.77 2.15 -1.39
N THR A 28 12.67 2.22 -0.06
CA THR A 28 13.15 3.38 0.70
C THR A 28 14.64 3.25 1.01
N ASN A 29 15.27 4.35 1.41
CA ASN A 29 16.63 4.27 1.95
C ASN A 29 16.64 3.48 3.27
N PRO A 30 17.67 2.66 3.53
CA PRO A 30 17.85 2.01 4.82
C PRO A 30 18.04 3.01 5.96
N VAL A 31 17.38 2.76 7.08
CA VAL A 31 17.38 3.60 8.28
C VAL A 31 17.44 2.74 9.53
N THR A 32 18.18 3.16 10.56
CA THR A 32 18.22 2.48 11.85
C THR A 32 17.37 3.25 12.86
N GLY A 33 16.54 2.53 13.62
CA GLY A 33 15.75 3.10 14.71
C GLY A 33 14.39 2.43 14.89
N LEU A 34 13.73 2.74 16.00
CA LEU A 34 12.40 2.23 16.33
C LEU A 34 11.27 3.20 15.99
N GLU A 35 11.56 4.50 15.84
CA GLU A 35 10.61 5.53 15.42
C GLU A 35 11.27 6.39 14.37
N VAL A 36 10.82 6.29 13.12
CA VAL A 36 11.54 6.88 11.98
C VAL A 36 10.63 7.70 11.09
N SER A 37 11.08 8.93 10.80
CA SER A 37 10.55 9.75 9.71
C SER A 37 11.37 9.53 8.45
N LEU A 38 10.78 8.84 7.47
CA LEU A 38 11.48 8.45 6.24
C LEU A 38 11.74 9.61 5.28
N GLY A 39 10.92 10.68 5.33
CA GLY A 39 10.99 11.78 4.35
C GLY A 39 10.84 11.34 2.89
N TRP A 40 10.30 10.14 2.63
CA TRP A 40 10.26 9.52 1.32
C TRP A 40 8.92 9.80 0.62
N SER A 41 9.00 10.10 -0.67
CA SER A 41 7.85 10.24 -1.57
C SER A 41 8.20 9.76 -2.97
N ARG A 42 7.19 9.30 -3.70
CA ARG A 42 7.26 8.92 -5.12
C ARG A 42 5.97 9.35 -5.81
N GLU A 43 6.12 9.68 -7.09
CA GLU A 43 5.02 9.95 -8.02
C GLU A 43 5.02 8.85 -9.08
N PHE A 44 3.82 8.42 -9.47
CA PHE A 44 3.62 7.40 -10.49
C PHE A 44 2.68 7.98 -11.56
N GLU A 45 3.09 7.88 -12.81
CA GLU A 45 2.28 8.27 -13.96
C GLU A 45 1.65 7.03 -14.57
N LEU A 46 0.33 7.04 -14.73
CA LEU A 46 -0.44 5.92 -15.27
C LEU A 46 -1.70 6.42 -15.98
N GLU A 47 -2.23 5.59 -16.87
CA GLU A 47 -3.56 5.79 -17.45
C GLU A 47 -4.63 5.29 -16.48
N VAL A 48 -5.67 6.10 -16.28
CA VAL A 48 -6.81 5.73 -15.42
C VAL A 48 -7.87 5.07 -16.29
N ASP A 49 -7.74 3.77 -16.49
CA ASP A 49 -8.66 2.90 -17.22
C ASP A 49 -9.46 1.99 -16.27
N ASP A 50 -10.33 1.14 -16.83
CA ASP A 50 -11.15 0.21 -16.05
C ASP A 50 -10.30 -0.82 -15.28
N VAL A 51 -9.11 -1.18 -15.78
CA VAL A 51 -8.18 -2.12 -15.11
C VAL A 51 -7.60 -1.48 -13.86
N PHE A 52 -7.15 -0.23 -13.96
CA PHE A 52 -6.66 0.52 -12.81
C PHE A 52 -7.78 0.79 -11.80
N LEU A 53 -8.99 1.12 -12.25
CA LEU A 53 -10.13 1.33 -11.36
C LEU A 53 -10.53 0.05 -10.62
N GLU A 54 -10.51 -1.11 -11.28
CA GLU A 54 -10.71 -2.40 -10.63
C GLU A 54 -9.59 -2.70 -9.60
N TYR A 55 -8.34 -2.42 -9.94
CA TYR A 55 -7.21 -2.56 -9.02
C TYR A 55 -7.39 -1.69 -7.76
N VAL A 56 -7.75 -0.41 -7.92
CA VAL A 56 -7.99 0.49 -6.79
C VAL A 56 -9.16 0.01 -5.92
N GLU A 57 -10.22 -0.53 -6.52
CA GLU A 57 -11.40 -1.00 -5.80
C GLU A 57 -11.13 -2.27 -4.98
N ARG A 58 -10.33 -3.21 -5.52
CA ARG A 58 -10.24 -4.57 -5.00
C ARG A 58 -8.91 -4.88 -4.31
N GLU A 59 -7.81 -4.31 -4.78
CA GLU A 59 -6.47 -4.67 -4.36
C GLU A 59 -5.92 -3.72 -3.30
N SER A 60 -4.74 -4.06 -2.76
CA SER A 60 -4.00 -3.25 -1.80
C SER A 60 -2.54 -3.12 -2.23
N ILE A 61 -1.91 -2.00 -1.85
CA ILE A 61 -0.45 -1.89 -1.94
C ILE A 61 0.14 -2.64 -0.75
N ILE A 62 1.04 -3.57 -1.04
CA ILE A 62 1.76 -4.28 0.01
C ILE A 62 3.01 -3.48 0.37
N LEU A 63 3.11 -3.09 1.65
CA LEU A 63 4.28 -2.47 2.24
C LEU A 63 5.04 -3.50 3.06
N ASP A 64 6.09 -4.07 2.50
CA ASP A 64 6.96 -5.00 3.22
C ASP A 64 8.07 -4.21 3.92
N LEU A 65 8.12 -4.29 5.26
CA LEU A 65 9.24 -3.80 6.05
C LEU A 65 10.34 -4.85 6.04
N MET A 66 11.45 -4.52 5.39
CA MET A 66 12.64 -5.36 5.30
C MET A 66 13.63 -4.98 6.38
N ARG A 67 14.32 -5.97 6.97
CA ARG A 67 15.41 -5.77 7.93
C ARG A 67 16.71 -6.30 7.35
N ARG A 68 17.81 -5.54 7.52
CA ARG A 68 19.17 -6.03 7.23
C ARG A 68 19.55 -7.16 8.18
N THR A 69 20.15 -8.21 7.65
CA THR A 69 20.61 -9.38 8.39
C THR A 69 22.11 -9.59 8.19
N SER A 70 22.73 -10.38 9.08
CA SER A 70 24.14 -10.78 8.99
C SER A 70 24.36 -12.10 8.24
N GLY A 71 23.31 -12.67 7.64
CA GLY A 71 23.37 -13.95 6.92
C GLY A 71 23.76 -13.81 5.44
N GLU A 72 23.76 -14.94 4.72
CA GLU A 72 24.07 -14.99 3.28
C GLU A 72 23.11 -14.13 2.44
N VAL A 73 21.82 -14.16 2.78
CA VAL A 73 20.84 -13.22 2.25
C VAL A 73 20.87 -11.99 3.15
N PRO A 74 21.24 -10.80 2.64
CA PRO A 74 21.54 -9.63 3.48
C PRO A 74 20.30 -8.90 4.00
N PHE A 75 19.10 -9.39 3.67
CA PHE A 75 17.83 -8.84 4.14
C PHE A 75 16.77 -9.93 4.30
N SER A 76 15.87 -9.72 5.25
CA SER A 76 14.68 -10.55 5.46
C SER A 76 13.47 -9.68 5.70
N ARG A 77 12.29 -10.10 5.24
CA ARG A 77 11.04 -9.44 5.61
C ARG A 77 10.82 -9.54 7.12
N MET A 78 10.56 -8.41 7.77
CA MET A 78 10.25 -8.30 9.19
C MET A 78 8.75 -8.20 9.42
N ALA A 79 8.06 -7.36 8.64
CA ALA A 79 6.63 -7.12 8.77
C ALA A 79 6.01 -6.75 7.42
N SER A 80 4.68 -6.76 7.34
CA SER A 80 3.92 -6.22 6.21
C SER A 80 2.72 -5.39 6.70
N ALA A 81 2.27 -4.48 5.83
CA ALA A 81 1.01 -3.75 5.97
C ALA A 81 0.34 -3.59 4.60
N ASP A 82 -0.98 -3.68 4.58
CA ASP A 82 -1.79 -3.58 3.36
C ASP A 82 -2.47 -2.21 3.29
N VAL A 83 -2.12 -1.40 2.29
CA VAL A 83 -2.74 -0.11 2.05
C VAL A 83 -3.97 -0.32 1.15
N ARG A 84 -5.16 -0.24 1.73
CA ARG A 84 -6.40 -0.32 0.96
C ARG A 84 -6.61 0.94 0.14
N LEU A 85 -6.81 0.77 -1.17
CA LEU A 85 -6.90 1.86 -2.12
C LEU A 85 -8.33 2.33 -2.39
N ALA A 86 -9.34 1.50 -2.13
CA ALA A 86 -10.75 1.82 -2.38
C ALA A 86 -11.20 3.22 -1.90
N PRO A 87 -10.74 3.76 -0.75
CA PRO A 87 -11.11 5.12 -0.34
C PRO A 87 -10.68 6.23 -1.31
N LEU A 88 -9.64 6.01 -2.15
CA LEU A 88 -9.26 6.96 -3.21
C LEU A 88 -10.36 7.18 -4.24
N MET A 89 -11.33 6.27 -4.35
CA MET A 89 -12.47 6.38 -5.27
C MET A 89 -13.64 7.20 -4.72
N GLU A 90 -13.72 7.39 -3.39
CA GLU A 90 -14.84 8.11 -2.74
C GLU A 90 -14.44 9.51 -2.28
N ASP A 91 -13.20 9.69 -1.81
CA ASP A 91 -12.67 10.98 -1.39
C ASP A 91 -12.19 11.82 -2.58
N ALA A 92 -11.64 13.01 -2.32
CA ALA A 92 -11.02 13.88 -3.32
C ALA A 92 -9.72 13.31 -3.94
N GLY A 93 -9.62 11.97 -4.05
CA GLY A 93 -8.42 11.25 -4.41
C GLY A 93 -7.34 11.37 -3.35
N ILE A 94 -7.69 11.45 -2.06
CA ILE A 94 -6.73 11.57 -0.97
C ILE A 94 -6.93 10.42 -0.01
N LEU A 95 -5.83 9.83 0.43
CA LEU A 95 -5.81 8.76 1.41
C LEU A 95 -4.76 9.08 2.46
N ASN A 96 -5.16 9.11 3.73
CA ASN A 96 -4.24 9.21 4.86
C ASN A 96 -4.55 8.05 5.81
N GLN A 97 -3.60 7.13 5.98
CA GLN A 97 -3.81 5.93 6.77
C GLN A 97 -2.67 5.73 7.76
N ARG A 98 -3.06 5.24 8.95
CA ARG A 98 -2.16 4.60 9.91
C ARG A 98 -2.46 3.11 9.88
N LEU A 99 -1.50 2.32 9.44
CA LEU A 99 -1.64 0.88 9.24
C LEU A 99 -0.80 0.13 10.25
N GLU A 100 -1.33 -0.96 10.79
CA GLU A 100 -0.59 -1.84 11.68
C GLU A 100 0.41 -2.68 10.86
N LEU A 101 1.62 -2.82 11.39
CA LEU A 101 2.65 -3.68 10.82
C LEU A 101 2.59 -5.03 11.51
N PHE A 102 2.32 -6.09 10.75
CA PHE A 102 2.26 -7.45 11.25
C PHE A 102 3.50 -8.23 10.85
N GLY A 103 4.14 -8.89 11.82
CA GLY A 103 5.22 -9.82 11.60
C GLY A 103 4.75 -11.08 10.88
N ILE A 104 5.71 -11.88 10.42
CA ILE A 104 5.44 -13.17 9.75
C ILE A 104 4.69 -14.14 10.69
N ASP A 105 4.85 -14.00 12.01
CA ASP A 105 4.13 -14.76 13.03
C ASP A 105 2.72 -14.22 13.33
N GLY A 106 2.26 -13.22 12.58
CA GLY A 106 0.96 -12.57 12.75
C GLY A 106 0.88 -11.60 13.92
N LYS A 107 1.98 -11.36 14.64
CA LYS A 107 1.98 -10.41 15.76
C LYS A 107 2.18 -8.99 15.26
N LYS A 108 1.48 -8.06 15.88
CA LYS A 108 1.71 -6.64 15.66
C LYS A 108 3.12 -6.28 16.14
N LEU A 109 3.88 -5.63 15.27
CA LEU A 109 5.21 -5.08 15.59
C LEU A 109 5.17 -3.56 15.78
N GLY A 110 4.16 -2.89 15.23
CA GLY A 110 3.98 -1.46 15.35
C GLY A 110 3.04 -0.91 14.27
N TYR A 111 3.37 0.23 13.69
CA TYR A 111 2.55 0.86 12.65
C TYR A 111 3.38 1.68 11.65
N VAL A 112 2.78 1.94 10.48
CA VAL A 112 3.27 2.85 9.44
C VAL A 112 2.19 3.89 9.12
N VAL A 113 2.62 5.11 8.82
CA VAL A 113 1.76 6.21 8.36
C VAL A 113 2.05 6.47 6.89
N VAL A 114 1.00 6.39 6.08
CA VAL A 114 1.03 6.47 4.61
C VAL A 114 0.05 7.55 4.16
N ASN A 115 0.49 8.38 3.23
CA ASN A 115 -0.36 9.37 2.56
C ASN A 115 -0.25 9.16 1.05
N ILE A 116 -1.38 9.04 0.37
CA ILE A 116 -1.47 8.88 -1.08
C ILE A 116 -2.43 9.94 -1.61
N ARG A 117 -2.12 10.50 -2.77
CA ARG A 117 -2.99 11.46 -3.46
C ARG A 117 -2.98 11.23 -4.96
N MET A 118 -4.16 11.24 -5.56
CA MET A 118 -4.36 11.43 -6.99
C MET A 118 -4.19 12.90 -7.32
N LYS A 119 -3.33 13.21 -8.29
CA LYS A 119 -3.10 14.59 -8.73
C LYS A 119 -4.37 15.19 -9.33
N ASP A 120 -5.05 14.41 -10.16
CA ASP A 120 -6.32 14.75 -10.79
C ASP A 120 -7.45 13.88 -10.22
N SER A 121 -8.63 14.48 -10.05
CA SER A 121 -9.79 13.78 -9.50
C SER A 121 -10.29 12.69 -10.46
N ILE A 122 -10.32 11.44 -9.99
CA ILE A 122 -10.85 10.30 -10.75
C ILE A 122 -12.36 10.07 -10.57
N ALA A 123 -13.05 10.87 -9.76
CA ALA A 123 -14.48 10.69 -9.46
C ALA A 123 -15.40 10.56 -10.70
N PRO A 124 -15.23 11.34 -11.79
CA PRO A 124 -16.05 11.17 -12.99
C PRO A 124 -15.87 9.81 -13.68
N LEU A 125 -14.65 9.26 -13.63
CA LEU A 125 -14.30 7.95 -14.19
C LEU A 125 -14.87 6.84 -13.32
N VAL A 126 -14.72 6.95 -12.00
CA VAL A 126 -15.32 6.04 -11.00
C VAL A 126 -16.84 5.92 -11.20
N ALA A 127 -17.55 7.03 -11.36
CA ALA A 127 -18.99 7.02 -11.56
C ALA A 127 -19.42 6.30 -12.85
N SER A 128 -18.59 6.37 -13.89
CA SER A 128 -18.85 5.70 -15.17
C SER A 128 -18.53 4.21 -15.09
N TYR A 129 -17.41 3.87 -14.46
CA TYR A 129 -16.99 2.50 -14.15
C TYR A 129 -18.07 1.73 -13.36
N ARG A 130 -18.57 2.29 -12.25
CA ARG A 130 -19.62 1.66 -11.43
C ARG A 130 -20.89 1.39 -12.23
N ARG A 131 -21.34 2.37 -13.04
CA ARG A 131 -22.53 2.21 -13.90
C ARG A 131 -22.38 1.06 -14.92
N ILE A 132 -21.19 0.88 -15.49
CA ILE A 132 -20.94 -0.20 -16.46
C ILE A 132 -20.90 -1.56 -15.74
N LYS A 133 -20.21 -1.61 -14.60
CA LYS A 133 -20.09 -2.81 -13.77
C LYS A 133 -21.44 -3.30 -13.27
N ASP A 134 -22.28 -2.41 -12.75
CA ASP A 134 -23.62 -2.74 -12.24
C ASP A 134 -24.49 -3.36 -13.34
N ARG A 135 -24.55 -2.74 -14.53
CA ARG A 135 -25.29 -3.26 -15.69
C ARG A 135 -24.83 -4.65 -16.13
N THR A 136 -23.52 -4.89 -16.04
CA THR A 136 -22.94 -6.18 -16.42
C THR A 136 -23.32 -7.26 -15.40
N SER A 137 -23.33 -6.91 -14.11
CA SER A 137 -23.74 -7.81 -13.01
C SER A 137 -25.25 -8.16 -13.04
N GLU A 138 -26.10 -7.20 -13.39
CA GLU A 138 -27.55 -7.41 -13.55
C GLU A 138 -27.86 -8.32 -14.73
N ALA A 139 -27.20 -8.11 -15.88
CA ALA A 139 -27.37 -8.96 -17.05
C ALA A 139 -26.96 -10.41 -16.77
N ALA A 140 -25.82 -10.63 -16.10
CA ALA A 140 -25.35 -11.96 -15.73
C ALA A 140 -26.28 -12.68 -14.74
N SER A 141 -26.99 -11.94 -13.89
CA SER A 141 -27.94 -12.50 -12.92
C SER A 141 -29.31 -12.84 -13.53
N MET A 142 -29.66 -12.26 -14.69
CA MET A 142 -30.89 -12.59 -15.42
C MET A 142 -30.75 -13.83 -16.33
N GLU A 143 -29.52 -14.23 -16.65
CA GLU A 143 -29.20 -15.37 -17.52
C GLU A 143 -28.91 -16.68 -16.76
N ALA A 144 -28.84 -16.63 -15.42
CA ALA A 144 -28.59 -17.77 -14.52
C ALA A 144 -29.86 -18.30 -13.85
#